data_AF-A0A7S2N2A3-F1
#
_entry.id   AF-A0A7S2N2A3-F1
#
_cell.length_a   1.000
_cell.length_b   1.000
_cell.length_c   1.000
_cell.angle_alpha   90.00
_cell.angle_beta   90.00
_cell.angle_gamma   90.00
#
_symmetry.space_group_name_H-M   'P 1'
#
loop_
_entity.id
_entity.type
_entity.pdbx_description
1 polymer ?
#
loop_
_entity_poly.entity_id
_entity_poly.type
_entity_poly.pdbx_seq_one_letter_code
_entity_poly.pdbx_strand_id
1 'polypeptide(L)'
;RAPVSSSRSFGDPMPPVAKTWHEQVKHLRQLLSGQLQPTGAESPSTLPTSPQQRLLHPAFRATPAKSKRLTLTSLLAQWNVQVPEDACCPFHVVLQEALAMLQELQMERCGGTFGELTGSPPQTQCPRCGLLDTLDGGGAECGMCRWMMAMDPGNGEDVMGGFPKVSL
;
A
#
# COMPACT_ATOMS: atom_id res chain seq x y z
N ARG A 1 26.30 34.88 -31.56
CA ARG A 1 25.71 34.41 -30.28
C ARG A 1 25.81 32.89 -30.29
N ALA A 2 26.69 32.33 -29.47
CA ALA A 2 26.87 30.87 -29.35
C ALA A 2 26.01 30.33 -28.19
N PRO A 3 25.51 29.08 -28.26
CA PRO A 3 24.74 28.49 -27.18
C PRO A 3 25.67 28.08 -26.02
N VAL A 4 25.29 28.48 -24.81
CA VAL A 4 25.99 28.13 -23.57
C VAL A 4 25.50 26.74 -23.14
N SER A 5 26.33 25.73 -23.34
CA SER A 5 26.11 24.38 -22.83
C SER A 5 26.24 24.37 -21.31
N SER A 6 25.11 24.38 -20.61
CA SER A 6 25.06 24.19 -19.15
C SER A 6 25.18 22.70 -18.84
N SER A 7 26.41 22.25 -18.63
CA SER A 7 26.73 20.95 -18.08
C SER A 7 26.25 20.87 -16.63
N ARG A 8 25.06 20.31 -16.40
CA ARG A 8 24.61 19.93 -15.05
C ARG A 8 25.40 18.69 -14.63
N SER A 9 26.35 18.88 -13.74
CA SER A 9 27.07 17.81 -13.05
C SER A 9 26.11 17.04 -12.14
N PHE A 10 25.59 15.91 -12.63
CA PHE A 10 24.97 14.86 -11.83
C PHE A 10 26.08 14.14 -11.06
N GLY A 11 26.40 14.64 -9.87
CA GLY A 11 27.50 14.10 -9.07
C GLY A 11 27.38 14.40 -7.59
N ASP A 12 26.16 14.57 -7.08
CA ASP A 12 25.99 14.54 -5.63
C ASP A 12 26.15 13.09 -5.15
N PRO A 13 27.07 12.82 -4.20
CA PRO A 13 27.24 11.50 -3.64
C PRO A 13 25.93 11.09 -2.97
N MET A 14 25.39 9.95 -3.42
CA MET A 14 24.28 9.28 -2.78
C MET A 14 24.59 9.13 -1.28
N PRO A 15 23.72 9.60 -0.37
CA PRO A 15 23.99 9.53 1.06
C PRO A 15 24.27 8.08 1.48
N PRO A 16 25.12 7.87 2.50
CA PRO A 16 25.58 6.55 2.90
C PRO A 16 24.39 5.62 3.12
N VAL A 17 24.49 4.46 2.48
CA VAL A 17 23.54 3.35 2.49
C VAL A 17 22.89 3.24 3.86
N ALA A 18 21.61 3.62 3.85
CA ALA A 18 20.51 3.08 4.59
C ALA A 18 20.88 2.29 5.85
N LYS A 19 20.32 2.72 7.00
CA LYS A 19 19.94 1.79 8.06
C LYS A 19 19.39 0.51 7.41
N THR A 20 19.89 -0.66 7.80
CA THR A 20 19.48 -1.93 7.20
C THR A 20 17.94 -1.97 7.12
N TRP A 21 17.40 -2.51 6.04
CA TRP A 21 15.94 -2.66 5.83
C TRP A 21 15.19 -3.10 7.10
N HIS A 22 15.78 -4.02 7.85
CA HIS A 22 15.28 -4.49 9.14
C HIS A 22 15.07 -3.37 10.16
N GLU A 23 15.98 -2.40 10.26
CA GLU A 23 15.86 -1.25 11.16
C GLU A 23 14.77 -0.26 10.70
N GLN A 24 14.61 -0.05 9.39
CA GLN A 24 13.50 0.78 8.87
C GLN A 24 12.14 0.12 9.12
N VAL A 25 12.00 -1.18 8.86
CA VAL A 25 10.77 -1.94 9.13
C VAL A 25 10.49 -2.00 10.63
N LYS A 26 11.51 -2.18 11.46
CA LYS A 26 11.40 -2.16 12.92
C LYS A 26 10.96 -0.80 13.42
N HIS A 27 11.50 0.29 12.87
CA HIS A 27 11.07 1.65 13.20
C HIS A 27 9.62 1.91 12.78
N LEU A 28 9.22 1.54 11.55
CA LEU A 28 7.82 1.62 11.10
C LEU A 28 6.88 0.78 11.99
N ARG A 29 7.28 -0.44 12.33
CA ARG A 29 6.50 -1.29 13.25
C ARG A 29 6.40 -0.67 14.64
N GLN A 30 7.47 -0.05 15.16
CA GLN A 30 7.45 0.67 16.44
C GLN A 30 6.54 1.90 16.39
N LEU A 31 6.56 2.69 15.31
CA LEU A 31 5.63 3.81 15.13
C LEU A 31 4.18 3.34 15.08
N LEU A 32 3.91 2.21 14.39
CA LEU A 32 2.58 1.63 14.29
C LEU A 32 2.13 0.93 15.59
N SER A 33 3.07 0.40 16.38
CA SER A 33 2.77 -0.30 17.65
C SER A 33 2.77 0.64 18.86
N GLY A 34 3.39 1.82 18.74
CA GLY A 34 3.65 2.76 19.83
C GLY A 34 2.44 3.53 20.37
N GLN A 35 1.23 3.33 19.84
CA GLN A 35 0.00 3.91 20.40
C GLN A 35 -0.62 3.12 21.56
N LEU A 36 0.00 2.03 22.01
CA LEU A 36 -0.47 1.26 23.17
C LEU A 36 0.61 1.20 24.25
N GLN A 37 0.94 2.33 24.87
CA GLN A 37 1.58 2.28 26.18
C GLN A 37 0.52 2.49 27.27
N PRO A 38 0.26 1.49 28.14
CA PRO A 38 -0.53 1.68 29.34
C PRO A 38 0.34 2.47 30.34
N THR A 39 0.16 3.78 30.38
CA THR A 39 0.76 4.60 31.44
C THR A 39 0.02 4.31 32.73
N GLY A 40 0.58 3.39 33.53
CA GLY A 40 0.17 3.13 34.90
C GLY A 40 0.51 4.34 35.77
N ALA A 41 -0.48 5.21 35.98
CA ALA A 41 -0.57 6.09 37.13
C ALA A 41 -2.05 6.35 37.38
N GLU A 42 -2.54 5.75 38.47
CA GLU A 42 -3.92 5.85 38.93
C GLU A 42 -4.24 7.31 39.26
N SER A 43 -5.09 7.94 38.46
CA SER A 43 -5.72 9.23 38.76
C SER A 43 -7.13 9.27 38.18
N PRO A 44 -8.06 10.03 38.78
CA PRO A 44 -9.49 9.77 38.67
C PRO A 44 -10.04 10.10 37.29
N SER A 45 -10.26 9.04 36.50
CA SER A 45 -11.45 8.73 35.71
C SER A 45 -12.17 9.86 34.97
N THR A 46 -11.44 10.65 34.18
CA THR A 46 -11.99 11.16 32.91
C THR A 46 -11.33 10.35 31.79
N LEU A 47 -11.92 9.18 31.50
CA LEU A 47 -11.49 8.32 30.40
C LEU A 47 -11.42 9.17 29.14
N PRO A 48 -10.22 9.38 28.54
CA PRO A 48 -10.14 10.05 27.26
C PRO A 48 -10.90 9.17 26.27
N THR A 49 -12.11 9.61 25.91
CA THR A 49 -12.93 8.98 24.88
C THR A 49 -12.04 8.84 23.65
N SER A 50 -11.70 7.59 23.32
CA SER A 50 -10.88 7.30 22.15
C SER A 50 -11.46 8.07 20.95
N PRO A 51 -10.63 8.81 20.20
CA PRO A 51 -11.12 9.61 19.08
C PRO A 51 -11.96 8.71 18.18
N GLN A 52 -13.24 9.06 18.05
CA GLN A 52 -14.19 8.26 17.32
C GLN A 52 -13.73 8.13 15.86
N GLN A 53 -13.30 6.93 15.48
CA GLN A 53 -12.88 6.65 14.11
C GLN A 53 -14.10 6.68 13.21
N ARG A 54 -14.12 7.61 12.24
CA ARG A 54 -15.18 7.69 11.24
C ARG A 54 -14.72 7.02 9.95
N LEU A 55 -15.61 6.27 9.31
CA LEU A 55 -15.38 5.75 7.97
C LEU A 55 -15.41 6.88 6.94
N LEU A 56 -14.48 6.84 5.97
CA LEU A 56 -14.43 7.79 4.86
C LEU A 56 -15.77 7.86 4.12
N HIS A 57 -16.42 6.71 3.93
CA HIS A 57 -17.77 6.59 3.40
C HIS A 57 -18.67 5.88 4.42
N PRO A 58 -19.45 6.62 5.23
CA PRO A 58 -20.27 6.04 6.30
C PRO A 58 -21.34 5.03 5.84
N ALA A 59 -21.73 5.06 4.57
CA ALA A 59 -22.70 4.12 4.00
C ALA A 59 -22.14 2.71 3.74
N PHE A 60 -20.81 2.55 3.78
CA PHE A 60 -20.14 1.28 3.51
C PHE A 60 -19.53 0.67 4.76
N ARG A 61 -19.26 -0.63 4.71
CA ARG A 61 -18.52 -1.33 5.77
C ARG A 61 -17.03 -1.07 5.62
N ALA A 62 -16.29 -1.13 6.73
CA ALA A 62 -14.83 -1.08 6.66
C ALA A 62 -14.29 -2.26 5.83
N THR A 63 -13.40 -1.98 4.87
CA THR A 63 -12.75 -3.03 4.07
C THR A 63 -11.92 -3.93 5.00
N PRO A 64 -12.09 -5.26 4.96
CA PRO A 64 -11.31 -6.21 5.75
C PRO A 64 -9.80 -6.08 5.53
N ALA A 65 -9.00 -6.27 6.59
CA ALA A 65 -7.54 -6.20 6.51
C ALA A 65 -6.94 -7.18 5.48
N LYS A 66 -7.54 -8.38 5.33
CA LYS A 66 -7.14 -9.35 4.30
C LYS A 66 -7.28 -8.75 2.89
N SER A 67 -8.44 -8.17 2.58
CA SER A 67 -8.70 -7.54 1.29
C SER A 67 -7.73 -6.38 1.03
N LYS A 68 -7.48 -5.52 2.03
CA LYS A 68 -6.51 -4.41 1.92
C LYS A 68 -5.10 -4.89 1.57
N ARG A 69 -4.62 -5.96 2.23
CA ARG A 69 -3.30 -6.54 1.94
C ARG A 69 -3.25 -7.10 0.54
N LEU A 70 -4.26 -7.87 0.13
CA LEU A 70 -4.30 -8.47 -1.21
C LEU A 70 -4.36 -7.41 -2.32
N THR A 71 -5.18 -6.37 -2.16
CA THR A 71 -5.20 -5.24 -3.12
C THR A 71 -3.86 -4.54 -3.18
N LEU A 72 -3.23 -4.29 -2.03
CA LEU A 72 -1.92 -3.64 -2.01
C LEU A 72 -0.89 -4.53 -2.71
N THR A 73 -0.80 -5.80 -2.37
CA THR A 73 0.14 -6.74 -3.03
C THR A 73 -0.12 -6.85 -4.53
N SER A 74 -1.39 -6.90 -4.96
CA SER A 74 -1.75 -6.95 -6.37
C SER A 74 -1.35 -5.67 -7.13
N LEU A 75 -1.49 -4.49 -6.50
CA LEU A 75 -1.03 -3.22 -7.07
C LEU A 75 0.49 -3.18 -7.18
N LEU A 76 1.19 -3.59 -6.11
CA LEU A 76 2.65 -3.65 -6.09
C LEU A 76 3.19 -4.61 -7.16
N ALA A 77 2.55 -5.74 -7.38
CA ALA A 77 2.95 -6.69 -8.42
C ALA A 77 2.83 -6.15 -9.86
N GLN A 78 2.12 -5.03 -10.06
CA GLN A 78 2.01 -4.36 -11.36
C GLN A 78 3.13 -3.35 -11.61
N TRP A 79 3.95 -3.06 -10.59
CA TRP A 79 5.04 -2.09 -10.72
C TRP A 79 6.26 -2.75 -11.35
N ASN A 80 6.75 -2.15 -12.43
CA ASN A 80 7.99 -2.57 -13.06
C ASN A 80 9.16 -1.76 -12.45
N VAL A 81 9.76 -2.30 -11.39
CA VAL A 81 10.86 -1.63 -10.66
C VAL A 81 12.21 -2.17 -11.11
N GLN A 82 13.25 -1.33 -10.99
CA GLN A 82 14.63 -1.79 -11.16
C GLN A 82 15.06 -2.59 -9.93
N VAL A 83 15.54 -3.82 -10.13
CA VAL A 83 15.97 -4.72 -9.04
C VAL A 83 17.50 -4.78 -9.03
N PRO A 84 18.17 -4.23 -8.00
CA PRO A 84 19.63 -4.36 -7.84
C PRO A 84 20.09 -5.81 -7.72
N GLU A 85 21.31 -6.11 -8.19
CA GLU A 85 21.88 -7.47 -8.11
C GLU A 85 22.08 -7.95 -6.66
N ASP A 86 22.31 -7.03 -5.72
CA ASP A 86 22.51 -7.30 -4.30
C ASP A 86 21.20 -7.27 -3.48
N ALA A 87 20.06 -7.11 -4.14
CA ALA A 87 18.77 -7.10 -3.47
C ALA A 87 18.41 -8.48 -2.90
N CYS A 88 17.77 -8.49 -1.72
CA CYS A 88 17.30 -9.73 -1.09
C CYS A 88 16.30 -10.49 -1.98
N CYS A 89 15.28 -9.78 -2.50
CA CYS A 89 14.34 -10.30 -3.49
C CYS A 89 13.51 -9.15 -4.13
N PRO A 90 12.89 -9.38 -5.31
CA PRO A 90 12.06 -8.36 -5.98
C PRO A 90 10.92 -7.82 -5.13
N PHE A 91 10.29 -8.67 -4.30
CA PHE A 91 9.21 -8.24 -3.41
C PHE A 91 9.67 -7.15 -2.42
N HIS A 92 10.84 -7.32 -1.81
CA HIS A 92 11.37 -6.31 -0.88
C HIS A 92 11.75 -5.02 -1.60
N VAL A 93 12.23 -5.08 -2.84
CA VAL A 93 12.53 -3.88 -3.65
C VAL A 93 11.25 -3.10 -3.96
N VAL A 94 10.21 -3.77 -4.48
CA VAL A 94 8.92 -3.12 -4.76
C VAL A 94 8.30 -2.52 -3.50
N LEU A 95 8.40 -3.22 -2.36
CA LEU A 95 7.89 -2.71 -1.08
C LEU A 95 8.67 -1.48 -0.61
N GLN A 96 9.99 -1.42 -0.84
CA GLN A 96 10.81 -0.24 -0.54
C GLN A 96 10.41 0.94 -1.42
N GLU A 97 10.26 0.74 -2.73
CA GLU A 97 9.78 1.75 -3.67
C GLU A 97 8.43 2.31 -3.20
N ALA A 98 7.50 1.44 -2.83
CA ALA A 98 6.18 1.84 -2.35
C ALA A 98 6.24 2.66 -1.06
N LEU A 99 7.14 2.31 -0.13
CA LEU A 99 7.33 3.07 1.10
C LEU A 99 7.92 4.46 0.83
N ALA A 100 8.85 4.58 -0.13
CA ALA A 100 9.40 5.87 -0.55
C ALA A 100 8.30 6.76 -1.15
N MET A 101 7.51 6.24 -2.08
CA MET A 101 6.36 6.94 -2.67
C MET A 101 5.33 7.37 -1.62
N LEU A 102 5.04 6.51 -0.63
CA LEU A 102 4.13 6.87 0.46
C LEU A 102 4.68 7.99 1.35
N GLN A 103 6.00 8.07 1.56
CA GLN A 103 6.62 9.18 2.30
C GLN A 103 6.52 10.48 1.50
N GLU A 104 6.75 10.44 0.19
CA GLU A 104 6.58 11.60 -0.69
C GLU A 104 5.13 12.11 -0.65
N LEU A 105 4.16 11.21 -0.82
CA LEU A 105 2.73 11.54 -0.73
C LEU A 105 2.31 12.10 0.64
N GLN A 106 2.98 11.69 1.73
CA GLN A 106 2.74 12.26 3.06
C GLN A 106 3.26 13.70 3.21
N MET A 107 4.30 14.06 2.46
CA MET A 107 4.86 15.42 2.46
C MET A 107 4.08 16.36 1.53
N GLU A 108 3.35 15.82 0.55
CA GLU A 108 2.47 16.60 -0.29
C GLU A 108 1.37 17.29 0.54
N ARG A 109 1.09 18.55 0.22
CA ARG A 109 -0.07 19.24 0.80
C ARG A 109 -1.33 18.52 0.33
N CYS A 110 -2.31 18.38 1.20
CA CYS A 110 -3.65 17.88 0.83
C CYS A 110 -4.23 18.73 -0.31
N GLY A 111 -4.00 18.31 -1.55
CA GLY A 111 -4.45 18.99 -2.76
C GLY A 111 -5.82 18.49 -3.21
N GLY A 112 -6.46 19.27 -4.09
CA GLY A 112 -7.78 18.93 -4.65
C GLY A 112 -7.83 17.61 -5.44
N THR A 113 -6.67 17.06 -5.83
CA THR A 113 -6.56 15.74 -6.47
C THR A 113 -7.04 14.59 -5.58
N PHE A 114 -6.78 14.66 -4.27
CA PHE A 114 -7.40 13.71 -3.32
C PHE A 114 -8.87 14.05 -3.04
N GLY A 115 -9.30 15.29 -3.32
CA GLY A 115 -10.67 15.75 -3.16
C GLY A 115 -11.66 15.05 -4.08
N GLU A 116 -11.23 14.55 -5.24
CA GLU A 116 -12.08 13.75 -6.14
C GLU A 116 -12.52 12.41 -5.50
N LEU A 117 -11.76 11.87 -4.53
CA LEU A 117 -12.20 10.71 -3.72
C LEU A 117 -13.46 11.01 -2.90
N THR A 118 -13.78 12.28 -2.68
CA THR A 118 -15.02 12.72 -2.04
C THR A 118 -16.07 13.25 -3.02
N GLY A 119 -15.69 13.53 -4.27
CA GLY A 119 -16.53 14.22 -5.25
C GLY A 119 -17.63 13.34 -5.85
N SER A 120 -17.37 12.05 -6.02
CA SER A 120 -18.39 11.06 -6.36
C SER A 120 -18.24 9.85 -5.45
N PRO A 121 -19.18 9.60 -4.52
CA PRO A 121 -19.09 8.43 -3.66
C PRO A 121 -19.10 7.18 -4.55
N PRO A 122 -18.31 6.14 -4.22
CA PRO A 122 -18.42 4.88 -4.92
C PRO A 122 -19.87 4.41 -4.83
N GLN A 123 -20.41 3.93 -5.95
CA GLN A 123 -21.82 3.56 -6.01
C GLN A 123 -22.09 2.22 -5.33
N THR A 124 -21.07 1.35 -5.25
CA THR A 124 -21.22 -0.01 -4.72
C THR A 124 -20.00 -0.47 -3.91
N GLN A 125 -20.26 -1.44 -3.04
CA GLN A 125 -19.24 -2.19 -2.31
C GLN A 125 -19.43 -3.67 -2.61
N CYS A 126 -18.34 -4.36 -2.96
CA CYS A 126 -18.40 -5.80 -3.18
C CYS A 126 -18.82 -6.52 -1.87
N PRO A 127 -19.88 -7.34 -1.89
CA PRO A 127 -20.37 -8.00 -0.67
C PRO A 127 -19.40 -9.06 -0.13
N ARG A 128 -18.49 -9.58 -0.97
CA ARG A 128 -17.55 -10.64 -0.60
C ARG A 128 -16.24 -10.11 -0.03
N CYS A 129 -15.60 -9.16 -0.70
CA CYS A 129 -14.29 -8.66 -0.27
C CYS A 129 -14.33 -7.27 0.41
N GLY A 130 -15.47 -6.57 0.36
CA GLY A 130 -15.64 -5.25 1.00
C GLY A 130 -14.85 -4.11 0.31
N LEU A 131 -14.36 -4.32 -0.90
CA LEU A 131 -13.75 -3.25 -1.70
C LEU A 131 -14.83 -2.38 -2.32
N LEU A 132 -14.55 -1.09 -2.36
CA LEU A 132 -15.36 -0.11 -3.07
C LEU A 132 -14.99 -0.23 -4.54
N ASP A 133 -15.99 -0.35 -5.40
CA ASP A 133 -15.79 -0.56 -6.83
C ASP A 133 -16.63 0.44 -7.62
N THR A 134 -16.07 0.96 -8.70
CA THR A 134 -16.76 1.87 -9.62
C THR A 134 -17.39 1.08 -10.76
N LEU A 135 -17.63 -0.23 -10.59
CA LEU A 135 -18.14 -1.08 -11.68
C LEU A 135 -19.45 -0.53 -12.24
N ASP A 136 -19.32 0.10 -13.41
CA ASP A 136 -20.42 0.43 -14.33
C ASP A 136 -20.97 -0.84 -15.01
N GLY A 137 -20.34 -2.00 -14.80
CA GLY A 137 -20.62 -3.24 -15.53
C GLY A 137 -21.28 -4.30 -14.65
N GLY A 138 -22.55 -4.62 -14.95
CA GLY A 138 -23.45 -5.56 -14.25
C GLY A 138 -23.00 -7.02 -14.09
N GLY A 139 -21.77 -7.28 -13.66
CA GLY A 139 -21.29 -8.59 -13.25
C GLY A 139 -21.54 -8.85 -11.76
N ALA A 140 -21.77 -10.11 -11.40
CA ALA A 140 -22.01 -10.53 -10.01
C ALA A 140 -20.76 -10.44 -9.10
N GLU A 141 -19.57 -10.24 -9.66
CA GLU A 141 -18.30 -10.34 -8.93
C GLU A 141 -17.34 -9.20 -9.30
N CYS A 142 -16.70 -8.63 -8.28
CA CYS A 142 -15.65 -7.62 -8.49
C CYS A 142 -14.37 -8.25 -9.05
N GLY A 143 -13.55 -7.43 -9.72
CA GLY A 143 -12.29 -7.89 -10.34
C GLY A 143 -11.35 -8.60 -9.35
N MET A 144 -11.29 -8.12 -8.10
CA MET A 144 -10.48 -8.74 -7.06
C MET A 144 -11.01 -10.12 -6.64
N CYS A 145 -12.32 -10.31 -6.51
CA CYS A 145 -12.87 -11.63 -6.17
C CYS A 145 -12.63 -12.64 -7.29
N ARG A 146 -12.74 -12.18 -8.55
CA ARG A 146 -12.40 -13.00 -9.73
C ARG A 146 -10.94 -13.41 -9.71
N TRP A 147 -10.04 -12.48 -9.41
CA TRP A 147 -8.61 -12.76 -9.32
C TRP A 147 -8.26 -13.72 -8.17
N MET A 148 -8.85 -13.52 -6.97
CA MET A 148 -8.65 -14.42 -5.84
C MET A 148 -9.11 -15.85 -6.13
N MET A 149 -10.19 -16.03 -6.89
CA MET A 149 -10.65 -17.37 -7.28
C MET A 149 -9.75 -18.01 -8.33
N ALA A 150 -9.19 -17.22 -9.25
CA ALA A 150 -8.20 -17.73 -10.21
C ALA A 150 -6.90 -18.19 -9.53
N MET A 151 -6.60 -17.69 -8.32
CA MET A 151 -5.40 -18.04 -7.55
C MET A 151 -5.63 -19.06 -6.44
N ASP A 152 -6.83 -19.62 -6.29
CA ASP A 152 -7.09 -20.70 -5.34
C ASP A 152 -6.99 -22.04 -6.08
N PRO A 153 -5.82 -22.72 -6.09
CA PRO A 153 -5.66 -24.03 -6.72
C PRO A 153 -6.41 -25.14 -5.97
N GLY A 154 -7.08 -24.85 -4.85
CA GLY A 154 -7.74 -25.82 -3.99
C GLY A 154 -8.92 -26.58 -4.59
N ASN A 155 -9.21 -26.44 -5.89
CA ASN A 155 -10.20 -27.23 -6.61
C ASN A 155 -9.62 -27.98 -7.83
N GLY A 156 -8.30 -28.10 -7.92
CA GLY A 156 -7.62 -28.92 -8.92
C GLY A 156 -6.29 -29.44 -8.38
N GLU A 157 -6.20 -30.76 -8.23
CA GLU A 157 -5.04 -31.53 -7.80
C GLU A 157 -3.73 -31.06 -8.49
N ASP A 158 -2.65 -30.94 -7.71
CA ASP A 158 -1.25 -30.83 -8.17
C ASP A 158 -0.89 -29.77 -9.25
N VAL A 159 -0.85 -28.48 -8.88
CA VAL A 159 -0.12 -27.45 -9.65
C VAL A 159 0.88 -26.70 -8.76
N MET A 160 1.73 -27.43 -8.04
CA MET A 160 2.88 -26.88 -7.31
C MET A 160 4.12 -26.83 -8.22
N GLY A 161 4.14 -25.91 -9.19
CA GLY A 161 5.32 -25.81 -10.08
C GLY A 161 5.47 -24.59 -10.99
N GLY A 162 4.64 -23.55 -10.91
CA GLY A 162 4.67 -22.48 -11.91
C GLY A 162 4.32 -21.09 -11.39
N PHE A 163 5.25 -20.44 -10.70
CA PHE A 163 5.39 -19.01 -10.99
C PHE A 163 5.76 -18.91 -12.48
N PRO A 164 5.06 -18.10 -13.31
CA PRO A 164 5.53 -17.86 -14.66
C PRO A 164 6.96 -17.32 -14.53
N LYS A 165 7.93 -18.08 -15.04
CA LYS A 165 9.26 -17.53 -15.31
C LYS A 165 9.02 -16.39 -16.28
N VAL A 166 9.10 -15.17 -15.77
CA VAL A 166 9.21 -13.98 -16.61
C VAL A 166 10.60 -14.10 -17.23
N SER A 167 10.67 -14.69 -18.41
CA SER A 167 11.89 -14.66 -19.20
C SER A 167 12.10 -13.21 -19.61
N LEU A 168 13.05 -12.54 -18.94
CA LEU A 168 13.64 -11.29 -19.40
C LEU A 168 14.49 -11.55 -20.64
#